data_AF-A0A7J7GB96-F1
#
_entry.id   AF-A0A7J7GB96-F1
#
_cell.length_a   1.000
_cell.length_b   1.000
_cell.length_c   1.000
_cell.angle_alpha   90.00
_cell.angle_beta   90.00
_cell.angle_gamma   90.00
#
_symmetry.space_group_name_H-M   'P 1'
#
loop_
_entity.id
_entity.type
_entity.pdbx_description
1 polymer ?
#
loop_
_entity_poly.entity_id
_entity_poly.type
_entity_poly.pdbx_seq_one_letter_code
_entity_poly.pdbx_strand_id
1 'polypeptide(L)'
;MAWLALAFADSVKPTGNPRVTPEVTQDVCLLARMMATNLHYSQIEDLMFELSMWRCSDELRVRAEELHRSSKRDAKHYIEFWKQVPASEPYRVILSDVGDKLYQARERSRHLLAHDISDIPEEGTFTNIEQVSPSLLASIFSLLNILLLS
;
A
#
# COMPACT_ATOMS: atom_id res chain seq x y z
N MET A 1 11.23 5.08 10.90
CA MET A 1 9.93 5.62 11.36
C MET A 1 8.83 4.55 11.50
N ALA A 2 8.69 3.59 10.58
CA ALA A 2 7.74 2.45 10.76
C ALA A 2 8.02 1.58 12.00
N TRP A 3 9.29 1.37 12.36
CA TRP A 3 9.72 0.69 13.58
C TRP A 3 9.23 1.35 14.88
N LEU A 4 9.01 2.66 14.88
CA LEU A 4 8.54 3.40 16.06
C LEU A 4 7.06 3.12 16.33
N ALA A 5 6.26 2.91 15.28
CA ALA A 5 4.83 2.60 15.40
C ALA A 5 4.59 1.18 15.92
N LEU A 6 5.39 0.20 15.45
CA LEU A 6 5.38 -1.18 15.95
C LEU A 6 5.90 -1.28 17.39
N ALA A 7 6.99 -0.58 17.72
CA ALA A 7 7.51 -0.53 19.09
C ALA A 7 6.53 0.14 20.07
N PHE A 8 5.70 1.08 19.60
CA PHE A 8 4.64 1.68 20.42
C PHE A 8 3.53 0.67 20.70
N ALA A 9 3.10 -0.11 19.71
CA ALA A 9 2.07 -1.15 19.88
C ALA A 9 2.49 -2.23 20.88
N ASP A 10 3.77 -2.65 20.86
CA ASP A 10 4.31 -3.61 21.84
C ASP A 10 4.43 -3.06 23.27
N SER A 11 4.53 -1.73 23.42
CA SER A 11 4.53 -1.03 24.72
C SER A 11 3.13 -0.92 25.34
N VAL A 12 2.07 -1.00 24.54
CA VAL A 12 0.67 -1.04 25.01
C VAL A 12 0.28 -2.45 25.46
N LYS A 13 1.13 -3.10 26.27
CA LYS A 13 0.66 -4.20 27.11
C LYS A 13 0.01 -3.60 28.36
N PRO A 14 -1.10 -4.15 28.86
CA PRO A 14 -1.69 -3.71 30.12
C PRO A 14 -0.79 -4.13 31.30
N THR A 15 0.34 -3.45 31.47
CA THR A 15 1.22 -3.58 32.64
C THR A 15 0.79 -2.54 33.69
N GLY A 16 -0.38 -2.76 34.28
CA GLY A 16 -0.79 -2.10 35.53
C GLY A 16 -1.37 -0.68 35.44
N ASN A 17 -1.55 -0.09 34.25
CA ASN A 17 -2.24 1.19 34.09
C ASN A 17 -3.73 0.99 33.75
N PRO A 18 -4.69 1.36 34.64
CA PRO A 18 -6.13 1.17 34.41
C PRO A 18 -6.69 2.04 33.27
N ARG A 19 -5.92 2.99 32.73
CA ARG A 19 -6.30 3.79 31.55
C ARG A 19 -5.99 3.08 30.22
N VAL A 20 -5.22 2.00 30.23
CA VAL A 20 -4.90 1.19 29.05
C VAL A 20 -5.92 0.07 28.98
N THR A 21 -7.00 0.29 28.24
CA THR A 21 -8.02 -0.73 28.00
C THR A 21 -7.78 -1.42 26.65
N PRO A 22 -8.35 -2.61 26.40
CA PRO A 22 -8.26 -3.28 25.12
C PRO A 22 -8.73 -2.42 23.95
N GLU A 23 -9.77 -1.61 24.16
CA GLU A 23 -10.35 -0.71 23.17
C GLU A 23 -9.35 0.40 22.80
N VAL A 24 -8.73 1.04 23.80
CA VAL A 24 -7.68 2.06 23.57
C VAL A 24 -6.48 1.45 22.85
N THR A 25 -6.13 0.20 23.16
CA THR A 25 -5.03 -0.53 22.49
C THR A 25 -5.36 -0.79 21.03
N GLN A 26 -6.60 -1.19 20.73
CA GLN A 26 -7.10 -1.39 19.38
C GLN A 26 -7.07 -0.08 18.58
N ASP A 27 -7.55 1.02 19.16
CA ASP A 27 -7.55 2.34 18.52
C ASP A 27 -6.13 2.80 18.15
N VAL A 28 -5.18 2.66 19.07
CA VAL A 28 -3.79 3.04 18.83
C VAL A 28 -3.16 2.19 17.72
N CYS A 29 -3.45 0.89 17.68
CA CYS A 29 -2.99 0.00 16.61
C CYS A 29 -3.58 0.37 15.24
N LEU A 30 -4.87 0.72 15.17
CA LEU A 30 -5.51 1.18 13.94
C LEU A 30 -4.97 2.53 13.48
N LEU A 31 -4.71 3.45 14.40
CA LEU A 31 -4.07 4.75 14.12
C LEU A 31 -2.64 4.56 13.59
N ALA A 32 -1.85 3.70 14.23
CA ALA A 32 -0.51 3.36 13.77
C ALA A 32 -0.53 2.78 12.34
N ARG A 33 -1.50 1.91 12.05
CA ARG A 33 -1.72 1.37 10.70
C ARG A 33 -2.06 2.46 9.70
N MET A 34 -2.97 3.39 10.03
CA MET A 34 -3.30 4.54 9.18
C MET A 34 -2.10 5.43 8.88
N MET A 35 -1.27 5.71 9.89
CA MET A 35 -0.07 6.53 9.71
C MET A 35 0.94 5.84 8.80
N ALA A 36 1.16 4.53 8.98
CA ALA A 36 2.04 3.74 8.13
C ALA A 36 1.54 3.71 6.67
N THR A 37 0.24 3.48 6.45
CA THR A 37 -0.34 3.48 5.11
C THR A 37 -0.24 4.85 4.44
N ASN A 38 -0.42 5.96 5.17
CA ASN A 38 -0.27 7.30 4.61
C ASN A 38 1.16 7.60 4.18
N LEU A 39 2.16 7.21 4.99
CA LEU A 39 3.56 7.40 4.65
C LEU A 39 3.92 6.62 3.38
N HIS A 40 3.52 5.35 3.31
CA HIS A 40 3.77 4.53 2.13
C HIS A 40 3.01 5.01 0.90
N TYR A 41 1.79 5.50 1.07
CA TYR A 41 1.00 6.04 -0.04
C TYR A 41 1.71 7.25 -0.69
N SER A 42 2.22 8.18 0.12
CA SER A 42 3.02 9.31 -0.38
C SER A 42 4.29 8.85 -1.11
N GLN A 43 4.98 7.80 -0.61
CA GLN A 43 6.15 7.25 -1.27
C GLN A 43 5.82 6.60 -2.63
N ILE A 44 4.67 5.94 -2.73
CA ILE A 44 4.22 5.33 -3.99
C ILE A 44 3.86 6.42 -5.01
N GLU A 45 3.25 7.52 -4.58
CA GLU A 45 2.99 8.69 -5.45
C GLU A 45 4.29 9.20 -6.09
N ASP A 46 5.31 9.47 -5.27
CA ASP A 46 6.62 9.94 -5.75
C ASP A 46 7.25 8.92 -6.74
N LEU A 47 7.20 7.63 -6.40
CA LEU A 47 7.77 6.58 -7.23
C LEU A 47 7.04 6.39 -8.56
N MET A 48 5.72 6.59 -8.59
CA MET A 48 4.95 6.60 -9.84
C MET A 48 5.39 7.72 -10.76
N PHE A 49 5.75 8.90 -10.24
CA PHE A 49 6.31 9.98 -11.05
C PHE A 49 7.66 9.59 -11.65
N GLU A 50 8.57 9.06 -10.84
CA GLU A 50 9.94 8.71 -11.25
C GLU A 50 10.01 7.53 -12.23
N LEU A 51 9.17 6.50 -12.03
CA LEU A 51 9.25 5.24 -12.79
C LEU A 51 8.33 5.21 -14.03
N SER A 52 8.55 6.13 -14.98
CA SER A 52 7.87 6.15 -16.29
C SER A 52 8.46 5.21 -17.34
N MET A 53 9.27 4.24 -16.92
CA MET A 53 9.97 3.32 -17.83
C MET A 53 9.04 2.26 -18.42
N TRP A 54 9.28 1.92 -19.69
CA TRP A 54 8.53 0.89 -20.44
C TRP A 54 9.25 -0.46 -20.48
N ARG A 55 10.57 -0.49 -20.28
CA ARG A 55 11.36 -1.72 -20.26
C ARG A 55 11.17 -2.45 -18.93
N CYS A 56 10.72 -3.69 -19.00
CA CYS A 56 10.54 -4.58 -17.85
C CYS A 56 10.83 -6.03 -18.25
N SER A 57 10.99 -6.91 -17.26
CA SER A 57 11.01 -8.35 -17.50
C SER A 57 9.66 -8.86 -18.03
N ASP A 58 9.67 -9.99 -18.74
CA ASP A 58 8.43 -10.61 -19.25
C ASP A 58 7.45 -10.97 -18.13
N GLU A 59 7.97 -11.40 -16.97
CA GLU A 59 7.17 -11.69 -15.78
C GLU A 59 6.41 -10.45 -15.27
N LEU A 60 7.10 -9.31 -15.17
CA LEU A 60 6.49 -8.05 -14.70
C LEU A 60 5.48 -7.52 -15.72
N ARG A 61 5.76 -7.70 -17.02
CA ARG A 61 4.83 -7.34 -18.10
C ARG A 61 3.53 -8.12 -18.03
N VAL A 62 3.59 -9.45 -17.89
CA VAL A 62 2.40 -10.29 -17.74
C VAL A 62 1.59 -9.86 -16.51
N ARG A 63 2.27 -9.61 -15.38
CA ARG A 63 1.59 -9.16 -14.16
C ARG A 63 0.91 -7.81 -14.32
N ALA A 64 1.57 -6.85 -14.97
CA ALA A 64 1.00 -5.54 -15.24
C ALA A 64 -0.22 -5.64 -16.18
N GLU A 65 -0.17 -6.48 -17.21
CA GLU A 65 -1.31 -6.70 -18.13
C GLU A 65 -2.52 -7.31 -17.42
N GLU A 66 -2.31 -8.27 -16.52
CA GLU A 66 -3.37 -8.84 -15.67
C GLU A 66 -4.05 -7.76 -14.82
N LEU A 67 -3.24 -6.95 -14.12
CA LEU A 67 -3.73 -5.88 -13.25
C LEU A 67 -4.46 -4.79 -14.04
N HIS A 68 -3.91 -4.40 -15.20
CA HIS A 68 -4.55 -3.42 -16.08
C HIS A 68 -5.92 -3.91 -16.57
N ARG A 69 -6.10 -5.22 -16.79
CA ARG A 69 -7.37 -5.82 -17.20
C ARG A 69 -8.37 -5.92 -16.05
N SER A 70 -7.90 -6.18 -14.83
CA SER A 70 -8.76 -6.28 -13.64
C SER A 70 -9.09 -4.93 -13.00
N SER A 71 -8.31 -3.88 -13.30
CA SER A 71 -8.51 -2.55 -12.75
C SER A 71 -9.87 -1.98 -13.16
N LYS A 72 -10.68 -1.61 -12.16
CA LYS A 72 -11.97 -0.92 -12.37
C LYS A 72 -11.66 0.54 -12.71
N ARG A 73 -12.21 1.05 -13.81
CA ARG A 73 -11.91 2.39 -14.40
C ARG A 73 -12.09 3.61 -13.48
N ASP A 74 -12.60 3.44 -12.26
CA ASP A 74 -13.11 4.52 -11.41
C ASP A 74 -12.38 4.72 -10.07
N ALA A 75 -11.24 4.06 -9.82
CA ALA A 75 -10.39 4.35 -8.65
C ALA A 75 -9.65 5.69 -8.85
N LYS A 76 -10.39 6.81 -8.71
CA LYS A 76 -9.91 8.20 -8.93
C LYS A 76 -9.26 8.79 -7.67
N HIS A 77 -8.41 8.04 -6.98
CA HIS A 77 -7.84 8.50 -5.70
C HIS A 77 -6.60 9.40 -5.88
N TYR A 78 -6.03 9.45 -7.09
CA TYR A 78 -4.88 10.29 -7.41
C TYR A 78 -5.32 11.60 -8.07
N ILE A 79 -5.21 12.71 -7.34
CA ILE A 79 -5.47 14.08 -7.84
C ILE A 79 -4.48 14.47 -8.95
N GLU A 80 -3.36 13.76 -9.12
CA GLU A 80 -2.40 14.09 -10.18
C GLU A 80 -2.45 13.11 -11.37
N PHE A 81 -3.09 11.95 -11.19
CA PHE A 81 -3.27 10.92 -12.22
C PHE A 81 -4.75 10.66 -12.54
N TRP A 82 -5.50 11.71 -12.90
CA TRP A 82 -6.90 11.61 -13.35
C TRP A 82 -7.13 10.78 -14.63
N LYS A 83 -6.06 10.27 -15.25
CA LYS A 83 -6.10 9.45 -16.45
C LYS A 83 -5.65 8.03 -16.11
N GLN A 84 -6.30 7.05 -16.71
CA GLN A 84 -5.91 5.65 -16.60
C GLN A 84 -4.44 5.49 -17.04
N VAL A 85 -3.62 4.88 -16.18
CA VAL A 85 -2.22 4.58 -16.50
C VAL A 85 -2.18 3.67 -17.73
N PRO A 86 -1.43 4.03 -18.79
CA PRO A 86 -1.35 3.22 -19.99
C PRO A 86 -0.64 1.89 -19.70
N ALA A 87 -1.09 0.79 -20.33
CA ALA A 87 -0.46 -0.53 -20.18
C ALA A 87 1.01 -0.58 -20.64
N SER A 88 1.47 0.40 -21.42
CA SER A 88 2.87 0.57 -21.83
C SER A 88 3.80 1.01 -20.70
N GLU A 89 3.25 1.43 -19.54
CA GLU A 89 4.00 1.84 -18.35
C GLU A 89 3.80 0.81 -17.22
N PRO A 90 4.41 -0.39 -17.33
CA PRO A 90 4.07 -1.54 -16.49
C PRO A 90 4.37 -1.32 -15.01
N TYR A 91 5.43 -0.58 -14.66
CA TYR A 91 5.71 -0.22 -13.27
C TYR A 91 4.62 0.66 -12.67
N ARG A 92 4.14 1.67 -13.41
CA ARG A 92 3.06 2.54 -12.93
C ARG A 92 1.74 1.81 -12.78
N VAL A 93 1.47 0.80 -13.62
CA VAL A 93 0.28 -0.06 -13.44
C VAL A 93 0.37 -0.83 -12.12
N ILE A 94 1.51 -1.44 -11.82
CA ILE A 94 1.72 -2.17 -10.56
C ILE A 94 1.65 -1.23 -9.36
N LEU A 95 2.33 -0.08 -9.43
CA LEU A 95 2.35 0.91 -8.36
C LEU A 95 0.97 1.52 -8.10
N SER A 96 0.15 1.71 -9.15
CA SER A 96 -1.24 2.13 -9.01
C SER A 96 -2.06 1.10 -8.22
N ASP A 97 -1.89 -0.21 -8.48
CA ASP A 97 -2.58 -1.27 -7.72
C ASP A 97 -2.16 -1.29 -6.25
N VAL A 98 -0.85 -1.14 -5.98
CA VAL A 98 -0.32 -1.02 -4.61
C VAL A 98 -0.90 0.22 -3.92
N GLY A 99 -0.94 1.33 -4.63
CA GLY A 99 -1.52 2.58 -4.22
C GLY A 99 -2.99 2.47 -3.79
N ASP A 100 -3.82 1.88 -4.66
CA ASP A 100 -5.23 1.63 -4.38
C ASP A 100 -5.42 0.77 -3.12
N LYS A 101 -4.63 -0.29 -2.95
CA LYS A 101 -4.68 -1.15 -1.76
C LYS A 101 -4.25 -0.43 -0.48
N LEU A 102 -3.25 0.43 -0.54
CA LEU A 102 -2.84 1.28 0.59
C LEU A 102 -3.94 2.26 0.98
N TYR A 103 -4.60 2.86 -0.01
CA TYR A 103 -5.74 3.74 0.21
C TYR A 103 -6.90 2.99 0.86
N GLN A 104 -7.28 1.82 0.35
CA GLN A 104 -8.34 0.99 0.94
C GLN A 104 -7.98 0.55 2.37
N ALA A 105 -6.72 0.21 2.65
CA ALA A 105 -6.26 -0.15 4.00
C ALA A 105 -6.39 1.03 4.99
N ARG A 106 -6.08 2.25 4.53
CA ARG A 106 -6.25 3.47 5.30
C ARG A 106 -7.73 3.74 5.59
N GLU A 107 -8.59 3.71 4.56
CA GLU A 107 -10.02 3.97 4.73
C GLU A 107 -10.70 2.90 5.58
N ARG A 108 -10.27 1.63 5.47
CA ARG A 108 -10.74 0.57 6.35
C ARG A 108 -10.43 0.87 7.80
N SER A 109 -9.18 1.25 8.09
CA SER A 109 -8.75 1.59 9.45
C SER A 109 -9.49 2.82 9.98
N ARG A 110 -9.79 3.81 9.12
CA ARG A 110 -10.60 4.98 9.47
C ARG A 110 -12.04 4.60 9.82
N HIS A 111 -12.66 3.72 9.03
CA HIS A 111 -14.02 3.22 9.30
C HIS A 111 -14.09 2.47 10.63
N LEU A 112 -13.13 1.59 10.88
CA LEU A 112 -13.04 0.84 12.14
C LEU A 112 -12.89 1.80 13.34
N LEU A 113 -12.04 2.82 13.25
CA LEU A 113 -11.89 3.81 14.32
C LEU A 113 -13.13 4.67 14.57
N ALA A 114 -13.92 4.96 13.53
CA ALA A 114 -15.07 5.84 13.64
C ALA A 114 -16.35 5.11 14.03
N HIS A 115 -16.52 3.86 13.58
CA HIS A 115 -17.80 3.15 13.58
C HIS A 115 -17.68 1.67 13.99
N ASP A 116 -16.49 1.16 14.31
CA ASP A 116 -16.18 -0.27 14.57
C ASP A 116 -16.49 -1.24 13.42
N ILE A 117 -17.04 -0.77 12.31
CA ILE A 117 -17.40 -1.55 11.13
C ILE A 117 -16.83 -0.92 9.86
N SER A 118 -16.53 -1.73 8.86
CA SER A 118 -16.10 -1.27 7.55
C SER A 118 -16.62 -2.18 6.44
N ASP A 119 -17.19 -1.58 5.40
CA ASP A 119 -17.62 -2.28 4.18
C ASP A 119 -16.45 -2.64 3.25
N ILE A 120 -15.23 -2.20 3.59
CA ILE A 120 -14.02 -2.49 2.80
C ILE A 120 -13.55 -3.91 3.14
N PRO A 121 -13.55 -4.84 2.17
CA PRO A 121 -13.16 -6.23 2.40
C PRO A 121 -11.67 -6.33 2.74
N GLU A 122 -11.29 -7.31 3.58
CA GLU A 122 -9.90 -7.50 3.97
C GLU A 122 -8.99 -7.84 2.79
N GLU A 123 -9.51 -8.57 1.80
CA GLU A 123 -8.81 -8.97 0.58
C GLU A 123 -8.44 -7.78 -0.31
N GLY A 124 -9.13 -6.64 -0.15
CA GLY A 124 -8.84 -5.39 -0.83
C GLY A 124 -7.77 -4.55 -0.13
N THR A 125 -7.21 -5.03 0.98
CA THR A 125 -6.26 -4.29 1.82
C THR A 125 -4.99 -5.09 2.06
N PHE A 126 -3.92 -4.41 2.45
CA PHE A 126 -2.71 -5.09 2.92
C PHE A 126 -2.92 -5.51 4.38
N THR A 127 -2.97 -6.82 4.62
CA THR A 127 -3.10 -7.39 5.96
C THR A 127 -1.75 -7.76 6.57
N ASN A 128 -0.75 -8.05 5.73
CA ASN A 128 0.60 -8.43 6.14
C ASN A 128 1.68 -7.64 5.39
N ILE A 129 2.79 -7.31 6.07
CA ILE A 129 3.96 -6.66 5.47
C ILE A 129 4.60 -7.51 4.36
N GLU A 130 4.48 -8.84 4.45
CA GLU A 130 4.92 -9.78 3.42
C GLU A 130 4.12 -9.67 2.11
N GLN A 131 2.98 -8.98 2.09
CA GLN A 131 2.22 -8.72 0.86
C GLN A 131 2.71 -7.46 0.13
N VAL A 132 3.33 -6.52 0.87
CA VAL A 132 3.86 -5.26 0.31
C VAL A 132 5.25 -5.47 -0.30
N SER A 133 6.05 -6.36 0.31
CA SER A 133 7.44 -6.60 -0.11
C SER A 133 7.58 -7.19 -1.52
N PRO A 134 6.82 -8.22 -1.96
CA PRO A 134 7.03 -8.88 -3.25
C PRO A 134 6.68 -7.96 -4.41
N SER A 135 5.64 -7.14 -4.30
CA SER A 135 5.24 -6.16 -5.33
C SER A 135 6.28 -5.06 -5.52
N LEU A 136 6.87 -4.58 -4.42
CA LEU A 136 7.90 -3.54 -4.47
C LEU A 136 9.26 -4.12 -4.89
N LEU A 137 9.63 -5.29 -4.36
CA LEU A 137 10.85 -6.02 -4.71
C LEU A 137 10.85 -6.46 -6.17
N ALA A 138 9.74 -6.96 -6.71
CA ALA A 138 9.66 -7.33 -8.13
C ALA A 138 9.93 -6.12 -9.04
N SER A 139 9.42 -4.94 -8.66
CA SER A 139 9.68 -3.68 -9.38
C SER A 139 11.17 -3.30 -9.30
N ILE A 140 11.77 -3.36 -8.11
CA ILE A 140 13.19 -3.03 -7.88
C ILE A 140 14.15 -4.05 -8.53
N PHE A 141 13.85 -5.35 -8.46
CA PHE A 141 14.64 -6.42 -9.09
C PHE A 141 14.59 -6.34 -10.61
N SER A 142 13.43 -6.03 -11.20
CA SER A 142 13.32 -5.80 -12.65
C SER A 142 14.16 -4.60 -13.09
N LEU A 143 14.13 -3.50 -12.32
CA LEU A 143 14.97 -2.32 -12.58
C LEU A 143 16.48 -2.61 -12.47
N LEU A 144 16.89 -3.32 -11.41
CA LEU A 144 18.28 -3.74 -11.23
C LEU A 144 18.75 -4.66 -12.35
N ASN A 145 17.95 -5.64 -12.77
CA ASN A 145 18.30 -6.52 -13.89
C ASN A 145 18.46 -5.76 -15.20
N ILE A 146 17.63 -4.75 -15.45
CA ILE A 146 17.72 -3.94 -16.68
C ILE A 146 18.94 -3.01 -16.65
N LEU A 147 19.27 -2.42 -15.50
CA LEU A 147 20.40 -1.51 -15.35
C LEU A 147 21.76 -2.24 -15.26
N LEU A 148 21.78 -3.48 -14.78
CA LEU A 148 23.01 -4.29 -14.64
C LEU A 148 23.33 -5.15 -15.87
N LEU A 149 22.36 -5.36 -16.78
CA LEU A 149 22.53 -6.11 -18.04
C LEU A 149 22.63 -5.19 -19.28
N SER A 150 22.74 -3.88 -19.09
CA SER A 150 22.98 -2.86 -20.13
C SER A 150 24.40 -2.31 -20.08
#